data_AF-A0A3P3Q8C3-F1
#
_entry.id   AF-A0A3P3Q8C3-F1
#
_cell.length_a   1.000
_cell.length_b   1.000
_cell.length_c   1.000
_cell.angle_alpha   90.00
_cell.angle_beta   90.00
_cell.angle_gamma   90.00
#
_symmetry.space_group_name_H-M   'P 1'
#
loop_
_entity.id
_entity.type
_entity.pdbx_description
1 polymer ?
#
loop_
_entity_poly.entity_id
_entity_poly.type
_entity_poly.pdbx_seq_one_letter_code
_entity_poly.pdbx_strand_id
1 'polypeptide(L)'
;MLKKALVGEYLSFSVIKEDKVSKEVLSEKVCDYFEKVTIKTGKSFDKLIEAYTKGIAYVVGNNIAKVPKAKKNSQVKEDTPRAAKYYEKALTIKNSRNLSTRNLIDYSRIIFCLYMEIIKNNYSVIDNFDFSSNVLKPDAVINGMKMKEDFLIVKKKYFNIKELYSIDTCTFVIAVILLYTIINERI
;
A
#
# COMPACT_ATOMS: atom_id res chain seq x y z
N MET A 1 13.26 7.92 -9.37
CA MET A 1 12.50 6.66 -9.52
C MET A 1 11.00 6.91 -9.39
N LEU A 2 10.52 7.54 -8.30
CA LEU A 2 9.11 7.96 -8.15
C LEU A 2 8.52 8.70 -9.37
N LYS A 3 9.24 9.70 -9.90
CA LYS A 3 8.85 10.43 -11.12
C LYS A 3 8.50 9.50 -12.28
N LYS A 4 9.33 8.48 -12.55
CA LYS A 4 9.11 7.52 -13.63
C LYS A 4 7.89 6.62 -13.39
N ALA A 5 7.53 6.38 -12.14
CA ALA A 5 6.38 5.54 -11.77
C ALA A 5 5.03 6.29 -11.80
N LEU A 6 5.05 7.64 -11.80
CA LEU A 6 3.85 8.46 -11.72
C LEU A 6 3.59 9.28 -12.99
N VAL A 7 4.64 9.86 -13.58
CA VAL A 7 4.50 10.75 -14.73
C VAL A 7 4.19 9.94 -15.98
N GLY A 8 3.27 10.46 -16.82
CA GLY A 8 2.81 9.82 -18.04
C GLY A 8 1.59 8.93 -17.84
N GLU A 9 1.53 8.16 -16.75
CA GLU A 9 0.37 7.30 -16.43
C GLU A 9 -0.65 7.99 -15.50
N TYR A 10 -0.19 8.59 -14.41
CA TYR A 10 -1.07 9.11 -13.34
C TYR A 10 -0.96 10.63 -13.18
N LEU A 11 0.17 11.21 -13.56
CA LEU A 11 0.41 12.64 -13.56
C LEU A 11 0.84 13.08 -14.95
N SER A 12 0.04 13.92 -15.61
CA SER A 12 0.35 14.45 -16.93
C SER A 12 0.58 15.97 -16.90
N PHE A 13 1.60 16.40 -17.63
CA PHE A 13 1.95 17.80 -17.80
C PHE A 13 1.63 18.23 -19.22
N SER A 14 0.84 19.28 -19.40
CA SER A 14 0.49 19.82 -20.71
C SER A 14 1.51 20.84 -21.24
N VAL A 15 2.26 21.49 -20.35
CA VAL A 15 3.17 22.60 -20.67
C VAL A 15 4.64 22.21 -20.49
N ILE A 16 4.96 21.49 -19.42
CA ILE A 16 6.33 21.11 -19.07
C ILE A 16 6.61 19.72 -19.66
N LYS A 17 7.69 19.61 -20.44
CA LYS A 17 8.16 18.31 -20.93
C LYS A 17 8.56 17.41 -19.78
N GLU A 18 8.28 16.12 -19.87
CA GLU A 18 8.50 15.16 -18.78
C GLU A 18 9.95 15.15 -18.28
N ASP A 19 10.94 15.29 -19.16
CA ASP A 19 12.36 15.33 -18.80
C ASP A 19 12.73 16.58 -17.98
N LYS A 20 11.95 17.66 -18.08
CA LYS A 20 12.17 18.95 -17.39
C LYS A 20 11.41 19.10 -16.07
N VAL A 21 10.58 18.13 -15.69
CA VAL A 21 9.87 18.17 -14.40
C VAL A 21 10.86 18.08 -13.23
N SER A 22 10.98 19.16 -12.45
CA SER A 22 11.77 19.22 -11.21
C SER A 22 11.04 18.57 -10.03
N LYS A 23 11.67 18.54 -8.84
CA LYS A 23 11.05 18.01 -7.62
C LYS A 23 9.88 18.91 -7.16
N GLU A 24 10.05 20.21 -7.27
CA GLU A 24 9.08 21.24 -6.88
C GLU A 24 7.85 21.13 -7.78
N VAL A 25 8.07 21.13 -9.10
CA VAL A 25 7.02 20.94 -10.11
C VAL A 25 6.27 19.62 -9.92
N LEU A 26 6.98 18.54 -9.58
CA LEU A 26 6.33 17.26 -9.29
C LEU A 26 5.47 17.33 -8.02
N SER A 27 5.96 17.99 -6.97
CA SER A 27 5.25 18.14 -5.69
C SER A 27 3.94 18.93 -5.88
N GLU A 28 4.01 20.06 -6.59
CA GLU A 28 2.83 20.84 -6.96
C GLU A 28 1.82 19.98 -7.72
N LYS A 29 2.30 19.19 -8.70
CA LYS A 29 1.41 18.34 -9.50
C LYS A 29 0.75 17.22 -8.69
N VAL A 30 1.44 16.69 -7.69
CA VAL A 30 0.88 15.71 -6.76
C VAL A 30 -0.22 16.35 -5.91
N CYS A 31 -0.04 17.60 -5.45
CA CYS A 31 -1.08 18.35 -4.77
C CYS A 31 -2.31 18.56 -5.66
N ASP A 32 -2.12 19.06 -6.89
CA ASP A 32 -3.20 19.22 -7.88
C ASP A 32 -3.98 17.91 -8.11
N TYR A 33 -3.28 16.78 -8.15
CA TYR A 33 -3.90 15.48 -8.32
C TYR A 33 -4.86 15.16 -7.16
N PHE A 34 -4.42 15.33 -5.91
CA PHE A 34 -5.27 15.08 -4.74
C PHE A 34 -6.44 16.05 -4.63
N GLU A 35 -6.24 17.31 -5.01
CA GLU A 35 -7.33 18.31 -5.08
C GLU A 35 -8.38 17.87 -6.10
N LYS A 36 -7.98 17.44 -7.30
CA LYS A 36 -8.90 16.93 -8.32
C LYS A 36 -9.65 15.68 -7.84
N VAL A 37 -8.97 14.74 -7.19
CA VAL A 37 -9.64 13.56 -6.61
C VAL A 37 -10.65 13.98 -5.55
N THR A 38 -10.30 14.93 -4.69
CA THR A 38 -11.19 15.48 -3.65
C THR A 38 -12.45 16.11 -4.27
N ILE A 39 -12.29 16.93 -5.30
CA ILE A 39 -13.40 17.56 -6.03
C ILE A 39 -14.30 16.50 -6.69
N LYS A 40 -13.71 15.53 -7.39
CA LYS A 40 -14.48 14.51 -8.12
C LYS A 40 -15.22 13.53 -7.21
N THR A 41 -14.62 13.16 -6.09
CA THR A 41 -15.17 12.10 -5.21
C THR A 41 -15.94 12.65 -4.01
N GLY A 42 -15.80 13.96 -3.72
CA GLY A 42 -16.33 14.60 -2.52
C GLY A 42 -15.69 14.08 -1.21
N LYS A 43 -14.55 13.40 -1.28
CA LYS A 43 -13.84 12.84 -0.12
C LYS A 43 -12.69 13.75 0.28
N SER A 44 -12.61 14.10 1.56
CA SER A 44 -11.45 14.81 2.10
C SER A 44 -10.18 13.97 1.98
N PHE A 45 -9.02 14.64 2.05
CA PHE A 45 -7.73 13.96 2.03
C PHE A 45 -7.60 12.86 3.10
N ASP A 46 -8.09 13.12 4.33
CA ASP A 46 -8.13 12.11 5.40
C ASP A 46 -8.93 10.87 5.01
N LYS A 47 -10.04 11.04 4.29
CA LYS A 47 -10.84 9.91 3.76
C LYS A 47 -10.10 9.14 2.66
N LEU A 48 -9.23 9.81 1.89
CA LEU A 48 -8.36 9.14 0.91
C LEU A 48 -7.28 8.31 1.61
N ILE A 49 -6.68 8.82 2.70
CA ILE A 49 -5.73 8.04 3.53
C ILE A 49 -6.43 6.86 4.22
N GLU A 50 -7.65 7.04 4.70
CA GLU A 50 -8.48 5.96 5.25
C GLU A 50 -8.77 4.88 4.19
N ALA A 51 -9.08 5.28 2.96
CA ALA A 51 -9.29 4.36 1.84
C ALA A 51 -8.00 3.58 1.51
N TYR A 52 -6.85 4.26 1.45
CA TYR A 52 -5.53 3.65 1.27
C TYR A 52 -5.26 2.56 2.30
N THR A 53 -5.28 2.90 3.59
CA THR A 53 -4.97 1.97 4.69
C THR A 53 -6.00 0.83 4.79
N LYS A 54 -7.27 1.07 4.46
CA LYS A 54 -8.26 -0.02 4.39
C LYS A 54 -7.98 -0.97 3.23
N GLY A 55 -7.63 -0.42 2.08
CA GLY A 55 -7.45 -1.21 0.87
C GLY A 55 -6.25 -2.12 0.89
N ILE A 56 -5.10 -1.58 1.22
CA ILE A 56 -3.88 -2.38 1.21
C ILE A 56 -3.87 -3.43 2.34
N ALA A 57 -4.46 -3.12 3.51
CA ALA A 57 -4.67 -4.12 4.55
C ALA A 57 -5.55 -5.29 4.08
N TYR A 58 -6.65 -5.00 3.37
CA TYR A 58 -7.54 -6.04 2.85
C TYR A 58 -6.81 -6.98 1.86
N VAL A 59 -5.95 -6.41 1.02
CA VAL A 59 -5.16 -7.15 0.02
C VAL A 59 -4.19 -8.13 0.66
N VAL A 60 -3.67 -7.81 1.85
CA VAL A 60 -2.69 -8.62 2.60
C VAL A 60 -3.38 -9.58 3.58
N GLY A 61 -4.45 -9.15 4.24
CA GLY A 61 -5.00 -9.84 5.41
C GLY A 61 -5.45 -11.29 5.19
N ASN A 62 -5.94 -11.63 4.00
CA ASN A 62 -6.37 -13.00 3.68
C ASN A 62 -5.20 -13.99 3.55
N ASN A 63 -3.99 -13.48 3.41
CA ASN A 63 -2.76 -14.25 3.22
C ASN A 63 -1.91 -14.32 4.49
N ILE A 64 -2.40 -13.81 5.62
CA ILE A 64 -1.69 -13.91 6.90
C ILE A 64 -2.14 -15.17 7.63
N ALA A 65 -1.18 -15.98 8.08
CA ALA A 65 -1.47 -17.18 8.87
C ALA A 65 -2.26 -16.80 10.14
N LYS A 66 -3.34 -17.54 10.39
CA LYS A 66 -4.19 -17.28 11.54
C LYS A 66 -3.46 -17.60 12.83
N VAL A 67 -3.74 -16.82 13.88
CA VAL A 67 -3.27 -17.13 15.23
C VAL A 67 -3.86 -18.50 15.64
N PRO A 68 -3.02 -19.45 16.08
CA PRO A 68 -3.50 -20.73 16.60
C PRO A 68 -4.54 -20.52 17.69
N LYS A 69 -5.67 -21.24 17.59
CA LYS A 69 -6.63 -21.28 18.69
C LYS A 69 -6.07 -22.21 19.76
N ALA A 70 -6.02 -21.76 21.01
CA ALA A 70 -5.68 -22.62 22.13
C ALA A 70 -6.63 -23.83 22.13
N LYS A 71 -6.08 -25.04 21.98
CA LYS A 71 -6.87 -26.26 22.13
C LYS A 71 -7.26 -26.38 23.61
N LYS A 72 -8.56 -26.54 23.88
CA LYS A 72 -9.04 -26.95 25.21
C LYS A 72 -8.27 -28.22 25.57
N ASN A 73 -7.41 -28.14 26.59
CA ASN A 73 -6.55 -29.21 27.14
C ASN A 73 -5.10 -29.30 26.64
N SER A 74 -4.57 -28.31 25.91
CA SER A 74 -3.11 -28.26 25.63
C SER A 74 -2.43 -27.16 26.46
N GLN A 75 -1.44 -27.53 27.28
CA GLN A 75 -0.56 -26.58 27.98
C GLN A 75 0.45 -25.89 27.05
N VAL A 76 0.62 -26.41 25.83
CA VAL A 76 1.48 -25.81 24.81
C VAL A 76 0.75 -24.65 24.13
N LYS A 77 1.16 -23.42 24.42
CA LYS A 77 0.81 -22.26 23.59
C LYS A 77 1.59 -22.39 22.29
N GLU A 78 0.90 -22.66 21.18
CA GLU A 78 1.51 -22.50 19.87
C GLU A 78 1.90 -21.03 19.66
N ASP A 79 3.13 -20.79 19.22
CA ASP A 79 3.65 -19.43 19.04
C ASP A 79 2.91 -18.71 17.92
N THR A 80 2.46 -17.48 18.19
CA THR A 80 1.84 -16.64 17.18
C THR A 80 2.82 -16.39 16.02
N PRO A 81 2.41 -16.65 14.76
CA PRO A 81 3.24 -16.40 13.58
C PRO A 81 3.79 -14.97 13.54
N ARG A 82 5.04 -14.80 13.08
CA ARG A 82 5.67 -13.47 12.98
C ARG A 82 4.88 -12.55 12.07
N ALA A 83 4.40 -13.05 10.93
CA ALA A 83 3.57 -12.27 10.01
C ALA A 83 2.30 -11.74 10.69
N ALA A 84 1.63 -12.56 11.51
CA ALA A 84 0.46 -12.16 12.28
C ALA A 84 0.77 -11.05 13.30
N LYS A 85 1.87 -11.17 14.05
CA LYS A 85 2.29 -10.13 15.03
C LYS A 85 2.47 -8.75 14.37
N TYR A 86 3.12 -8.71 13.21
CA TYR A 86 3.36 -7.46 12.50
C TYR A 86 2.07 -6.93 11.83
N TYR A 87 1.24 -7.80 11.28
CA TYR A 87 -0.04 -7.39 10.71
C TYR A 87 -0.96 -6.77 11.78
N GLU A 88 -1.04 -7.35 12.99
CA GLU A 88 -1.77 -6.76 14.12
C GLU A 88 -1.22 -5.39 14.54
N LYS A 89 0.11 -5.22 14.54
CA LYS A 89 0.73 -3.91 14.76
C LYS A 89 0.29 -2.89 13.70
N ALA A 90 0.26 -3.28 12.43
CA ALA A 90 -0.24 -2.43 11.36
C ALA A 90 -1.73 -2.07 11.54
N LEU A 91 -2.58 -3.03 11.94
CA LEU A 91 -3.99 -2.76 12.24
C LEU A 91 -4.16 -1.79 13.41
N THR A 92 -3.33 -1.92 14.46
CA THR A 92 -3.32 -0.98 15.59
C THR A 92 -3.00 0.45 15.12
N ILE A 93 -1.99 0.60 14.28
CA ILE A 93 -1.62 1.92 13.71
C ILE A 93 -2.76 2.49 12.86
N LYS A 94 -3.32 1.68 11.95
CA LYS A 94 -4.45 2.06 11.09
C LYS A 94 -5.66 2.54 11.88
N ASN A 95 -5.93 1.94 13.03
CA ASN A 95 -7.08 2.27 13.89
C ASN A 95 -6.77 3.40 14.90
N SER A 96 -5.57 3.99 14.86
CA SER A 96 -5.24 5.15 15.69
C SER A 96 -6.15 6.33 15.35
N ARG A 97 -6.63 7.05 16.37
CA ARG A 97 -7.42 8.27 16.19
C ARG A 97 -6.65 9.38 15.46
N ASN A 98 -5.34 9.46 15.72
CA ASN A 98 -4.46 10.46 15.12
C ASN A 98 -3.35 9.72 14.37
N LEU A 99 -3.46 9.68 13.05
CA LEU A 99 -2.46 9.05 12.19
C LEU A 99 -1.43 10.10 11.77
N SER A 100 -0.25 10.07 12.38
CA SER A 100 0.87 10.92 11.96
C SER A 100 1.51 10.39 10.67
N THR A 101 2.29 11.23 9.98
CA THR A 101 3.08 10.82 8.81
C THR A 101 4.00 9.64 9.15
N ARG A 102 4.64 9.66 10.33
CA ARG A 102 5.50 8.56 10.79
C ARG A 102 4.71 7.27 10.96
N ASN A 103 3.54 7.35 11.57
CA ASN A 103 2.65 6.19 11.71
C ASN A 103 2.22 5.65 10.34
N LEU A 104 1.91 6.52 9.39
CA LEU A 104 1.57 6.11 8.03
C LEU A 104 2.74 5.40 7.33
N ILE A 105 3.97 5.91 7.48
CA ILE A 105 5.18 5.28 6.93
C ILE A 105 5.41 3.90 7.58
N ASP A 106 5.36 3.81 8.92
CA ASP A 106 5.56 2.56 9.67
C ASP A 106 4.51 1.51 9.27
N TYR A 107 3.24 1.91 9.20
CA TYR A 107 2.14 1.09 8.71
C TYR A 107 2.44 0.57 7.30
N SER A 108 2.79 1.47 6.38
CA SER A 108 2.98 1.15 4.97
C SER A 108 4.17 0.21 4.77
N ARG A 109 5.26 0.43 5.49
CA ARG A 109 6.42 -0.47 5.46
C ARG A 109 6.07 -1.88 5.90
N ILE A 110 5.34 -2.04 7.01
CA ILE A 110 4.89 -3.36 7.47
C ILE A 110 4.07 -4.05 6.38
N ILE A 111 3.09 -3.34 5.84
CA ILE A 111 2.19 -3.87 4.82
C ILE A 111 2.95 -4.24 3.53
N PHE A 112 3.87 -3.39 3.06
CA PHE A 112 4.63 -3.68 1.85
C PHE A 112 5.58 -4.87 2.03
N CYS A 113 6.24 -5.01 3.19
CA CYS A 113 7.10 -6.17 3.44
C CYS A 113 6.28 -7.47 3.51
N LEU A 114 5.12 -7.45 4.17
CA LEU A 114 4.19 -8.58 4.17
C LEU A 114 3.71 -8.91 2.75
N TYR A 115 3.32 -7.90 1.98
CA TYR A 115 2.83 -8.09 0.62
C TYR A 115 3.91 -8.62 -0.32
N MET A 116 5.15 -8.15 -0.18
CA MET A 116 6.29 -8.65 -0.95
C MET A 116 6.54 -10.14 -0.66
N GLU A 117 6.41 -10.57 0.61
CA GLU A 117 6.54 -11.99 0.95
C GLU A 117 5.39 -12.83 0.39
N ILE A 118 4.17 -12.30 0.42
CA ILE A 118 3.00 -12.92 -0.23
C ILE A 118 3.26 -13.11 -1.72
N ILE A 119 3.80 -12.09 -2.42
CA ILE A 119 4.16 -12.18 -3.84
C ILE A 119 5.22 -13.27 -4.07
N LYS A 120 6.28 -13.29 -3.25
CA LYS A 120 7.33 -14.33 -3.35
C LYS A 120 6.78 -15.74 -3.13
N ASN A 121 5.78 -15.87 -2.27
CA ASN A 121 5.12 -17.14 -1.96
C ASN A 121 3.90 -17.41 -2.89
N ASN A 122 3.91 -16.89 -4.11
CA ASN A 122 2.86 -17.09 -5.12
C ASN A 122 1.44 -16.78 -4.62
N TYR A 123 1.29 -15.70 -3.86
CA TYR A 123 0.02 -15.27 -3.26
C TYR A 123 -0.61 -16.30 -2.31
N SER A 124 0.21 -17.14 -1.66
CA SER A 124 -0.22 -18.09 -0.64
C SER A 124 -0.22 -17.48 0.76
N VAL A 125 -0.67 -18.26 1.76
CA VAL A 125 -0.61 -17.85 3.17
C VAL A 125 0.85 -17.83 3.65
N ILE A 126 1.21 -16.82 4.45
CA ILE A 126 2.53 -16.66 5.05
C ILE A 126 2.44 -16.63 6.58
N ASP A 127 3.41 -17.23 7.26
CA ASP A 127 3.56 -17.22 8.73
C ASP A 127 4.76 -16.38 9.20
N ASN A 128 5.73 -16.16 8.32
CA ASN A 128 6.95 -15.41 8.52
C ASN A 128 7.23 -14.51 7.31
N PHE A 129 8.11 -13.52 7.48
CA PHE A 129 8.56 -12.62 6.43
C PHE A 129 9.82 -11.85 6.87
N ASP A 130 10.55 -11.27 5.92
CA ASP A 130 11.62 -10.33 6.19
C ASP A 130 11.07 -8.89 6.27
N PHE A 131 11.32 -8.20 7.38
CA PHE A 131 10.87 -6.82 7.61
C PHE A 131 11.87 -5.75 7.08
N SER A 132 12.99 -6.16 6.52
CA SER A 132 13.99 -5.25 5.95
C SER A 132 13.43 -4.45 4.76
N SER A 133 13.72 -3.15 4.68
CA SER A 133 13.37 -2.35 3.50
C SER A 133 14.12 -2.81 2.25
N ASN A 134 15.24 -3.52 2.39
CA ASN A 134 16.02 -4.08 1.27
C ASN A 134 15.28 -5.19 0.51
N VAL A 135 14.27 -5.83 1.11
CA VAL A 135 13.50 -6.85 0.40
C VAL A 135 12.43 -6.27 -0.51
N LEU A 136 12.11 -4.98 -0.37
CA LEU A 136 11.10 -4.31 -1.18
C LEU A 136 11.61 -4.09 -2.60
N LYS A 137 10.90 -4.68 -3.56
CA LYS A 137 11.14 -4.47 -4.99
C LYS A 137 9.97 -3.65 -5.57
N PRO A 138 10.15 -2.35 -5.86
CA PRO A 138 9.08 -1.47 -6.35
C PRO A 138 8.26 -2.07 -7.47
N ASP A 139 8.93 -2.56 -8.52
CA ASP A 139 8.26 -3.09 -9.71
C ASP A 139 7.42 -4.32 -9.38
N ALA A 140 7.89 -5.20 -8.49
CA ALA A 140 7.13 -6.38 -8.08
C ALA A 140 5.88 -6.01 -7.28
N VAL A 141 5.99 -5.06 -6.35
CA VAL A 141 4.87 -4.57 -5.55
C VAL A 141 3.84 -3.86 -6.43
N ILE A 142 4.31 -2.94 -7.28
CA ILE A 142 3.47 -2.16 -8.20
C ILE A 142 2.75 -3.10 -9.19
N ASN A 143 3.46 -4.03 -9.81
CA ASN A 143 2.87 -4.99 -10.75
C ASN A 143 1.90 -5.94 -10.04
N GLY A 144 2.20 -6.38 -8.81
CA GLY A 144 1.28 -7.19 -8.02
C GLY A 144 -0.04 -6.47 -7.74
N MET A 145 0.02 -5.16 -7.46
CA MET A 145 -1.17 -4.33 -7.28
C MET A 145 -1.99 -4.19 -8.57
N LYS A 146 -1.32 -3.99 -9.72
CA LYS A 146 -1.98 -3.94 -11.04
C LYS A 146 -2.60 -5.30 -11.42
N MET A 147 -1.87 -6.41 -11.25
CA MET A 147 -2.35 -7.76 -11.61
C MET A 147 -3.61 -8.21 -10.84
N LYS A 148 -3.82 -7.73 -9.60
CA LYS A 148 -5.07 -8.00 -8.86
C LYS A 148 -6.32 -7.36 -9.49
N GLU A 149 -6.18 -6.52 -10.52
CA GLU A 149 -7.31 -6.09 -11.36
C GLU A 149 -7.83 -7.18 -12.31
N ASP A 150 -6.93 -8.06 -12.78
CA ASP A 150 -7.17 -9.01 -13.87
C ASP A 150 -7.73 -10.37 -13.39
N PHE A 151 -7.49 -10.74 -12.12
CA PHE A 151 -8.02 -11.98 -11.55
C PHE A 151 -9.49 -11.84 -11.13
N LEU A 152 -10.39 -12.19 -12.06
CA LEU A 152 -11.86 -12.23 -11.99
C LEU A 152 -12.50 -13.09 -10.86
N ILE A 153 -11.75 -13.56 -9.86
CA ILE A 153 -12.24 -14.54 -8.87
C ILE A 153 -12.29 -13.97 -7.43
N VAL A 154 -11.67 -12.83 -7.16
CA VAL A 154 -11.77 -12.18 -5.83
C VAL A 154 -12.96 -11.22 -5.81
N LYS A 155 -13.94 -11.45 -4.91
CA LYS A 155 -15.21 -10.69 -4.77
C LYS A 155 -15.06 -9.16 -4.63
N LYS A 156 -13.85 -8.64 -4.41
CA LYS A 156 -13.57 -7.20 -4.38
C LYS A 156 -12.27 -6.91 -5.12
N LYS A 157 -12.38 -6.24 -6.28
CA LYS A 157 -11.24 -5.60 -6.95
C LYS A 157 -10.76 -4.49 -6.03
N TYR A 158 -9.50 -4.56 -5.59
CA TYR A 158 -8.83 -3.39 -5.02
C TYR A 158 -7.86 -2.90 -6.08
N PHE A 159 -7.88 -1.60 -6.34
CA PHE A 159 -7.12 -0.90 -7.38
C PHE A 159 -7.70 -0.98 -8.79
N ASN A 160 -9.00 -0.71 -9.01
CA ASN A 160 -9.47 -0.43 -10.38
C ASN A 160 -8.93 0.92 -10.87
N ILE A 161 -7.81 0.90 -11.59
CA ILE A 161 -7.06 2.10 -12.00
C ILE A 161 -7.47 2.64 -13.37
N LYS A 162 -8.59 2.17 -13.93
CA LYS A 162 -9.11 2.64 -15.23
C LYS A 162 -9.52 4.11 -15.21
N GLU A 163 -10.09 4.57 -14.09
CA GLU A 163 -10.48 5.96 -13.92
C GLU A 163 -9.42 6.72 -13.11
N LEU A 164 -8.73 7.65 -13.76
CA LEU A 164 -7.58 8.37 -13.20
C LEU A 164 -7.84 9.05 -11.84
N TYR A 165 -9.03 9.63 -11.68
CA TYR A 165 -9.39 10.44 -10.51
C TYR A 165 -10.38 9.71 -9.58
N SER A 166 -10.34 8.38 -9.57
CA SER A 166 -11.12 7.55 -8.66
C SER A 166 -10.41 7.33 -7.32
N ILE A 167 -11.15 6.88 -6.31
CA ILE A 167 -10.59 6.50 -4.99
C ILE A 167 -9.58 5.36 -5.13
N ASP A 168 -9.83 4.40 -6.04
CA ASP A 168 -8.96 3.24 -6.25
C ASP A 168 -7.63 3.65 -6.87
N THR A 169 -7.63 4.48 -7.91
CA THR A 169 -6.40 5.03 -8.50
C THR A 169 -5.66 5.90 -7.49
N CYS A 170 -6.37 6.72 -6.71
CA CYS A 170 -5.77 7.52 -5.66
C CYS A 170 -5.08 6.65 -4.61
N THR A 171 -5.72 5.56 -4.20
CA THR A 171 -5.17 4.56 -3.26
C THR A 171 -3.90 3.92 -3.81
N PHE A 172 -3.87 3.64 -5.12
CA PHE A 172 -2.67 3.16 -5.81
C PHE A 172 -1.55 4.23 -5.83
N VAL A 173 -1.86 5.47 -6.21
CA VAL A 173 -0.88 6.58 -6.26
C VAL A 173 -0.25 6.83 -4.88
N ILE A 174 -1.07 6.85 -3.82
CA ILE A 174 -0.58 6.96 -2.43
C ILE A 174 0.39 5.81 -2.10
N ALA A 175 0.04 4.58 -2.48
CA ALA A 175 0.89 3.42 -2.25
C ALA A 175 2.25 3.56 -2.97
N VAL A 176 2.26 3.99 -4.23
CA VAL A 176 3.49 4.23 -5.00
C VAL A 176 4.36 5.29 -4.34
N ILE A 177 3.77 6.43 -3.93
CA ILE A 177 4.50 7.50 -3.23
C ILE A 177 5.15 6.95 -1.96
N LEU A 178 4.38 6.29 -1.09
CA LEU A 178 4.88 5.77 0.19
C LEU A 178 5.96 4.70 0.01
N LEU A 179 5.79 3.80 -0.97
CA LEU A 179 6.77 2.77 -1.29
C LEU A 179 8.13 3.37 -1.67
N TYR A 180 8.12 4.37 -2.57
CA TYR A 180 9.34 5.05 -2.96
C TYR A 180 9.92 5.92 -1.85
N THR A 181 9.10 6.52 -0.98
CA THR A 181 9.60 7.22 0.21
C THR A 181 10.36 6.26 1.13
N ILE A 182 9.77 5.11 1.47
CA ILE A 182 10.40 4.08 2.32
C ILE A 182 11.75 3.62 1.74
N ILE A 183 11.80 3.36 0.43
CA ILE A 183 13.00 2.84 -0.22
C ILE A 183 14.10 3.90 -0.32
N ASN A 184 13.74 5.15 -0.64
CA ASN A 184 14.71 6.24 -0.78
C ASN A 184 15.31 6.63 0.58
N GLU A 185 14.49 6.65 1.63
CA GLU A 185 14.95 7.00 2.97
C GLU A 185 15.57 5.80 3.72
N ARG A 186 15.45 4.59 3.15
CA ARG A 186 15.86 3.29 3.74
C ARG A 186 15.33 3.08 5.16
N ILE A 187 14.18 3.68 5.48
CA ILE A 187 13.57 3.64 6.81
C ILE A 187 13.01 2.26 7.11
#